data_AF-A0A7C6V6I0-F1
#
_entry.id   AF-A0A7C6V6I0-F1
#
_cell.length_a   1.000
_cell.length_b   1.000
_cell.length_c   1.000
_cell.angle_alpha   90.00
_cell.angle_beta   90.00
_cell.angle_gamma   90.00
#
_symmetry.space_group_name_H-M   'P 1'
#
loop_
_entity.id
_entity.type
_entity.pdbx_description
1 polymer ?
#
loop_
_entity_poly.entity_id
_entity_poly.type
_entity_poly.pdbx_seq_one_letter_code
_entity_poly.pdbx_strand_id
1 'polypeptide(L)'
;MKWTKVPPSVDHIFYKAYKKLVDLYFDYNKSNKMFFRTLIVDKHNYDIEHKIFYNGDYEKGFYNLYCQLILNWLLKGNEYHVRLAKRNIKKAFPGDCEELRLLLLKQKLNKKFESRLNKYQYIYGFRPVTPPVKTIEARSANERRLIQLADILTGSVGFYWNKEHIKEGVRPGKISLAQYIASKVGKHNLLFTTNWNDKRFNIFYFDTSKSSYNKNK
;
A
#
# COMPACT_ATOMS: atom_id res chain seq x y z
N MET A 1 0.12 16.46 -7.27
CA MET A 1 1.56 16.07 -7.25
C MET A 1 1.66 14.58 -7.49
N LYS A 2 2.69 14.11 -8.21
CA LYS A 2 2.94 12.69 -8.48
C LYS A 2 4.45 12.44 -8.51
N TRP A 3 4.92 11.26 -8.12
CA TRP A 3 6.34 10.91 -8.17
C TRP A 3 6.94 11.07 -9.58
N THR A 4 6.20 10.66 -10.60
CA THR A 4 6.62 10.80 -12.01
C THR A 4 6.76 12.26 -12.46
N LYS A 5 6.09 13.19 -11.77
CA LYS A 5 6.10 14.63 -12.00
C LYS A 5 6.92 15.41 -10.97
N VAL A 6 7.81 14.74 -10.24
CA VAL A 6 8.80 15.44 -9.41
C VAL A 6 9.64 16.34 -10.32
N PRO A 7 9.80 17.63 -9.99
CA PRO A 7 10.56 18.56 -10.81
C PRO A 7 11.99 18.10 -11.08
N PRO A 8 12.59 18.50 -12.22
CA PRO A 8 13.93 18.05 -12.59
C PRO A 8 15.02 18.62 -11.69
N SER A 9 14.86 19.85 -11.19
CA SER A 9 15.80 20.53 -10.29
C SER A 9 15.15 20.91 -8.96
N VAL A 10 15.98 21.07 -7.93
CA VAL A 10 15.61 21.58 -6.60
C VAL A 10 15.20 23.05 -6.63
N ASP A 11 15.70 23.82 -7.60
CA ASP A 11 15.41 25.26 -7.76
C ASP A 11 14.05 25.50 -8.44
N HIS A 12 13.44 24.44 -8.98
CA HIS A 12 12.16 24.55 -9.65
C HIS A 12 11.06 24.99 -8.66
N ILE A 13 10.24 25.96 -9.04
CA ILE A 13 9.21 26.59 -8.18
C ILE A 13 8.31 25.57 -7.41
N PHE A 14 7.91 24.48 -8.07
CA PHE A 14 7.08 23.43 -7.48
C PHE A 14 7.83 22.45 -6.57
N TYR A 15 9.16 22.40 -6.56
CA TYR A 15 9.92 21.48 -5.71
C TYR A 15 9.62 21.73 -4.22
N LYS A 16 9.53 23.01 -3.83
CA LYS A 16 9.16 23.43 -2.46
C LYS A 16 7.79 22.87 -2.03
N ALA A 17 6.84 22.71 -2.95
CA ALA A 17 5.53 22.14 -2.66
C ALA A 17 5.60 20.63 -2.35
N TYR A 18 6.44 19.87 -3.06
CA TYR A 18 6.69 18.45 -2.75
C TYR A 18 7.32 18.30 -1.36
N LYS A 19 8.36 19.10 -1.05
CA LYS A 19 9.03 19.07 0.25
C LYS A 19 8.05 19.38 1.40
N LYS A 20 7.23 20.42 1.25
CA LYS A 20 6.17 20.78 2.23
C LYS A 20 5.16 19.64 2.45
N LEU A 21 4.76 18.93 1.40
CA LEU A 21 3.84 17.80 1.55
C LEU A 21 4.49 16.64 2.32
N VAL A 22 5.77 16.38 2.08
CA VAL A 22 6.56 15.39 2.84
C VAL A 22 6.72 15.83 4.30
N ASP A 23 6.99 17.11 4.55
CA ASP A 23 7.09 17.65 5.92
C ASP A 23 5.78 17.44 6.68
N LEU A 24 4.65 17.80 6.08
CA LEU A 24 3.33 17.60 6.66
C LEU A 24 3.10 16.13 7.06
N TYR A 25 3.45 15.18 6.19
CA TYR A 25 3.39 13.75 6.52
C TYR A 25 4.20 13.43 7.78
N PHE A 26 5.46 13.86 7.83
CA PHE A 26 6.34 13.54 8.96
C PHE A 26 5.91 14.22 10.26
N ASP A 27 5.27 15.39 10.22
CA ASP A 27 4.70 16.04 11.41
C ASP A 27 3.52 15.24 11.98
N TYR A 28 2.62 14.75 11.12
CA TYR A 28 1.56 13.82 11.53
C TYR A 28 2.10 12.46 11.97
N ASN A 29 3.20 11.99 11.35
CA ASN A 29 3.83 10.72 11.70
C ASN A 29 4.49 10.76 13.08
N LYS A 30 5.21 11.84 13.39
CA LYS A 30 5.82 12.07 14.72
C LYS A 30 4.77 12.12 15.83
N SER A 31 3.60 12.67 15.54
CA SER A 31 2.47 12.72 16.47
C SER A 31 1.60 11.45 16.47
N ASN A 32 2.04 10.36 15.83
CA ASN A 32 1.33 9.07 15.73
C ASN A 32 -0.08 9.18 15.12
N LYS A 33 -0.31 10.15 14.23
CA LYS A 33 -1.59 10.38 13.54
C LYS A 33 -1.63 9.87 12.11
N MET A 34 -0.47 9.66 11.49
CA MET A 34 -0.36 9.19 10.11
C MET A 34 0.77 8.18 9.97
N PHE A 35 0.50 7.09 9.26
CA PHE A 35 1.43 5.98 9.10
C PHE A 35 1.55 5.65 7.62
N PHE A 36 2.75 5.24 7.20
CA PHE A 36 2.99 4.78 5.84
C PHE A 36 3.44 3.32 5.84
N ARG A 37 2.97 2.58 4.84
CA ARG A 37 3.36 1.20 4.58
C ARG A 37 3.41 0.99 3.08
N THR A 38 4.45 0.30 2.63
CA THR A 38 4.54 -0.18 1.25
C THR A 38 5.06 -1.60 1.21
N LEU A 39 4.70 -2.29 0.13
CA LEU A 39 5.11 -3.64 -0.18
C LEU A 39 6.01 -3.60 -1.40
N ILE A 40 7.21 -4.16 -1.28
CA ILE A 40 8.09 -4.43 -2.40
C ILE A 40 7.89 -5.87 -2.82
N VAL A 41 7.63 -6.07 -4.10
CA VAL A 41 7.38 -7.38 -4.70
C VAL A 41 8.37 -7.57 -5.84
N ASP A 42 9.09 -8.68 -5.82
CA ASP A 42 9.88 -9.09 -6.97
C ASP A 42 8.97 -9.74 -8.02
N LYS A 43 8.78 -9.04 -9.14
CA LYS A 43 7.94 -9.49 -10.26
C LYS A 43 8.44 -10.78 -10.92
N HIS A 44 9.72 -11.13 -10.76
CA HIS A 44 10.27 -12.35 -11.33
C HIS A 44 9.86 -13.59 -10.53
N ASN A 45 9.60 -13.40 -9.24
CA ASN A 45 9.27 -14.47 -8.29
C ASN A 45 7.79 -14.49 -7.88
N TYR A 46 7.00 -13.52 -8.33
CA TYR A 46 5.59 -13.37 -7.99
C TYR A 46 4.68 -13.60 -9.20
N ASP A 47 3.67 -14.46 -9.03
CA ASP A 47 2.61 -14.70 -10.01
C ASP A 47 1.64 -13.50 -10.05
N ILE A 48 2.04 -12.44 -10.76
CA ILE A 48 1.24 -11.21 -10.94
C ILE A 48 -0.07 -11.50 -11.67
N GLU A 49 -0.07 -12.45 -12.62
CA GLU A 49 -1.25 -12.83 -13.39
C GLU A 49 -2.20 -13.70 -12.59
N HIS A 50 -1.78 -14.18 -11.43
CA HIS A 50 -2.57 -15.04 -10.56
C HIS A 50 -3.10 -16.31 -11.26
N LYS A 51 -2.28 -16.86 -12.16
CA LYS A 51 -2.57 -18.12 -12.87
C LYS A 51 -2.82 -19.28 -11.91
N ILE A 52 -2.08 -19.33 -10.81
CA ILE A 52 -2.11 -20.43 -9.85
C ILE A 52 -3.38 -20.41 -8.97
N PHE A 53 -3.66 -19.26 -8.34
CA PHE A 53 -4.68 -19.19 -7.29
C PHE A 53 -6.06 -18.73 -7.81
N TYR A 54 -6.09 -18.07 -8.97
CA TYR A 54 -7.30 -17.46 -9.50
C TYR A 54 -7.48 -17.71 -11.00
N ASN A 55 -6.84 -18.75 -11.54
CA ASN A 55 -6.98 -19.17 -12.94
C ASN A 55 -6.76 -18.01 -13.94
N GLY A 56 -5.81 -17.11 -13.64
CA GLY A 56 -5.51 -15.95 -14.49
C GLY A 56 -6.41 -14.74 -14.26
N ASP A 57 -7.34 -14.79 -13.31
CA ASP A 57 -8.14 -13.63 -12.90
C ASP A 57 -7.29 -12.68 -12.04
N TYR A 58 -6.56 -11.82 -12.73
CA TYR A 58 -5.72 -10.76 -12.17
C TYR A 58 -6.47 -9.91 -11.14
N GLU A 59 -7.72 -9.55 -11.46
CA GLU A 59 -8.49 -8.63 -10.66
C GLU A 59 -8.94 -9.27 -9.34
N LYS A 60 -9.45 -10.50 -9.40
CA LYS A 60 -9.76 -11.28 -8.19
C LYS A 60 -8.53 -11.48 -7.32
N GLY A 61 -7.38 -11.78 -7.91
CA GLY A 61 -6.11 -11.89 -7.19
C GLY A 61 -5.69 -10.59 -6.51
N PHE A 62 -5.75 -9.49 -7.24
CA PHE A 62 -5.46 -8.15 -6.73
C PHE A 62 -6.33 -7.79 -5.51
N TYR A 63 -7.66 -7.95 -5.61
CA TYR A 63 -8.58 -7.64 -4.50
C TYR A 63 -8.41 -8.58 -3.31
N ASN A 64 -7.99 -9.83 -3.54
CA ASN A 64 -7.64 -10.75 -2.45
C ASN A 64 -6.37 -10.36 -1.73
N LEU A 65 -5.34 -9.89 -2.45
CA LEU A 65 -4.14 -9.33 -1.85
C LEU A 65 -4.48 -8.08 -1.01
N TYR A 66 -5.27 -7.16 -1.56
CA TYR A 66 -5.75 -5.98 -0.84
C TYR A 66 -6.50 -6.34 0.44
N CYS A 67 -7.39 -7.34 0.38
CA CYS A 67 -8.09 -7.84 1.55
C CYS A 67 -7.13 -8.31 2.64
N GLN A 68 -6.10 -9.09 2.29
CA GLN A 68 -5.12 -9.56 3.27
C GLN A 68 -4.29 -8.41 3.86
N LEU A 69 -3.83 -7.48 3.02
CA LEU A 69 -3.06 -6.33 3.46
C LEU A 69 -3.85 -5.46 4.44
N ILE A 70 -5.10 -5.13 4.13
CA ILE A 70 -5.94 -4.30 5.00
C ILE A 70 -6.31 -5.04 6.30
N LEU A 71 -6.70 -6.31 6.21
CA LEU A 71 -7.13 -7.12 7.35
C LEU A 71 -6.09 -7.13 8.48
N ASN A 72 -4.81 -7.22 8.13
CA ASN A 72 -3.70 -7.28 9.09
C ASN A 72 -3.56 -6.02 9.94
N TRP A 73 -4.18 -4.90 9.54
CA TRP A 73 -4.12 -3.62 10.26
C TRP A 73 -5.42 -3.22 10.93
N LEU A 74 -6.48 -4.01 10.75
CA LEU A 74 -7.72 -3.81 11.50
C LEU A 74 -7.51 -4.26 12.95
N LEU A 75 -7.88 -3.39 13.89
CA LEU A 75 -7.83 -3.62 15.33
C LEU A 75 -9.25 -3.70 15.89
N LYS A 76 -9.42 -4.48 16.95
CA LYS A 76 -10.68 -4.58 17.68
C LYS A 76 -11.02 -3.23 18.33
N GLY A 77 -12.29 -2.86 18.30
CA GLY A 77 -12.81 -1.63 18.92
C GLY A 77 -12.73 -0.38 18.04
N ASN A 78 -12.18 -0.48 16.83
CA ASN A 78 -12.06 0.64 15.90
C ASN A 78 -13.08 0.57 14.76
N GLU A 79 -13.41 1.74 14.23
CA GLU A 79 -14.17 1.90 13.00
C GLU A 79 -13.25 2.41 11.87
N TYR A 80 -13.42 1.83 10.68
CA TYR A 80 -12.54 2.08 9.55
C TYR A 80 -13.32 2.55 8.32
N HIS A 81 -12.85 3.66 7.75
CA HIS A 81 -13.26 4.18 6.44
C HIS A 81 -12.09 4.08 5.48
N VAL A 82 -12.16 3.13 4.55
CA VAL A 82 -11.08 2.84 3.60
C VAL A 82 -11.30 3.66 2.33
N ARG A 83 -10.25 4.35 1.87
CA ARG A 83 -10.26 5.10 0.61
C ARG A 83 -9.19 4.54 -0.30
N LEU A 84 -9.59 4.05 -1.46
CA LEU A 84 -8.70 3.52 -2.47
C LEU A 84 -8.51 4.55 -3.59
N ALA A 85 -7.35 4.52 -4.24
CA ALA A 85 -7.17 5.28 -5.47
C ALA A 85 -8.03 4.66 -6.57
N LYS A 86 -8.83 5.48 -7.26
CA LYS A 86 -9.64 5.04 -8.39
C LYS A 86 -8.76 4.41 -9.46
N ARG A 87 -9.21 3.28 -10.02
CA ARG A 87 -8.49 2.55 -11.07
C ARG A 87 -9.41 2.30 -12.27
N ASN A 88 -8.79 2.21 -13.44
CA ASN A 88 -9.44 1.60 -14.59
C ASN A 88 -9.38 0.09 -14.40
N ILE A 89 -10.54 -0.53 -14.24
CA ILE A 89 -10.69 -1.94 -13.96
C ILE A 89 -11.10 -2.65 -15.24
N LYS A 90 -10.44 -3.76 -15.59
CA LYS A 90 -10.93 -4.65 -16.63
C LYS A 90 -12.09 -5.46 -16.08
N LYS A 91 -13.25 -5.41 -16.74
CA LYS A 91 -14.41 -6.22 -16.37
C LYS A 91 -14.06 -7.70 -16.54
N ALA A 92 -14.24 -8.49 -15.48
CA ALA A 92 -14.01 -9.92 -15.49
C ALA A 92 -15.25 -10.69 -15.97
N PHE A 93 -16.46 -10.14 -15.77
CA PHE A 93 -17.74 -10.76 -16.12
C PHE A 93 -18.84 -9.69 -16.39
N PRO A 94 -19.97 -10.06 -17.01
CA PRO A 94 -21.09 -9.14 -17.20
C PRO A 94 -21.62 -8.60 -15.87
N GLY A 95 -21.80 -7.27 -15.77
CA GLY A 95 -22.22 -6.61 -14.53
C GLY A 95 -21.09 -6.30 -13.54
N ASP A 96 -19.85 -6.68 -13.84
CA ASP A 96 -18.69 -6.30 -13.04
C ASP A 96 -18.40 -4.79 -13.12
N CYS A 97 -18.24 -4.17 -11.96
CA CYS A 97 -17.94 -2.74 -11.80
C CYS A 97 -17.10 -2.49 -10.54
N GLU A 98 -16.49 -1.30 -10.46
CA GLU A 98 -15.67 -0.91 -9.30
C GLU A 98 -16.51 -0.95 -8.01
N GLU A 99 -17.75 -0.45 -8.07
CA GLU A 99 -18.67 -0.39 -6.94
C GLU A 99 -18.98 -1.78 -6.36
N LEU A 100 -19.31 -2.75 -7.22
CA LEU A 100 -19.55 -4.13 -6.82
C LEU A 100 -18.32 -4.73 -6.14
N ARG A 101 -17.12 -4.50 -6.68
CA ARG A 101 -15.88 -5.05 -6.12
C ARG A 101 -15.51 -4.44 -4.78
N LEU A 102 -15.74 -3.14 -4.60
CA LEU A 102 -15.55 -2.49 -3.30
C LEU A 102 -16.54 -3.01 -2.26
N LEU A 103 -17.79 -3.27 -2.65
CA LEU A 103 -18.79 -3.91 -1.81
C LEU A 103 -18.32 -5.31 -1.38
N LEU A 104 -17.88 -6.14 -2.33
CA LEU A 104 -17.35 -7.48 -2.05
C LEU A 104 -16.10 -7.44 -1.17
N LEU A 105 -15.19 -6.48 -1.38
CA LEU A 105 -14.02 -6.28 -0.54
C LEU A 105 -14.43 -5.93 0.91
N LYS A 106 -15.41 -5.05 1.10
CA LYS A 106 -15.94 -4.69 2.42
C LYS A 106 -16.53 -5.89 3.13
N GLN A 107 -17.40 -6.64 2.46
CA GLN A 107 -18.02 -7.86 3.00
C GLN A 107 -16.94 -8.88 3.40
N LYS A 108 -15.97 -9.11 2.52
CA LYS A 108 -14.87 -10.06 2.76
C LYS A 108 -13.99 -9.65 3.94
N LEU A 109 -13.64 -8.35 4.05
CA LEU A 109 -12.86 -7.83 5.18
C LEU A 109 -13.58 -8.04 6.51
N ASN A 110 -14.86 -7.68 6.58
CA ASN A 110 -15.63 -7.82 7.81
C ASN A 110 -15.81 -9.29 8.20
N LYS A 111 -16.15 -10.18 7.24
CA LYS A 111 -16.24 -11.62 7.48
C LYS A 111 -14.92 -12.21 7.98
N LYS A 112 -13.80 -11.89 7.32
CA LYS A 112 -12.48 -12.40 7.74
C LYS A 112 -12.07 -11.86 9.11
N PHE A 113 -12.40 -10.60 9.41
CA PHE A 113 -12.11 -10.01 10.71
C PHE A 113 -12.85 -10.73 11.83
N GLU A 114 -14.16 -11.00 11.65
CA GLU A 114 -14.95 -11.79 12.59
C GLU A 114 -14.39 -13.20 12.75
N SER A 115 -14.09 -13.90 11.65
CA SER A 115 -13.48 -15.24 11.71
C SER A 115 -12.14 -15.24 12.46
N ARG A 116 -11.34 -14.18 12.33
CA ARG A 116 -10.07 -14.03 13.06
C ARG A 116 -10.29 -13.86 14.56
N LEU A 117 -11.28 -13.08 14.98
CA LEU A 117 -11.60 -12.89 16.40
C LEU A 117 -12.27 -14.12 17.02
N ASN A 118 -13.03 -14.87 16.24
CA ASN A 118 -13.74 -16.08 16.66
C ASN A 118 -12.98 -17.37 16.30
N LYS A 119 -11.67 -17.30 16.04
CA LYS A 119 -10.84 -18.47 15.66
C LYS A 119 -10.96 -19.64 16.66
N TYR A 120 -11.16 -19.32 17.94
CA TYR A 120 -11.26 -20.29 19.04
C TYR A 120 -12.66 -20.33 19.67
N GLN A 121 -13.71 -20.04 18.88
CA GLN A 121 -15.09 -19.97 19.37
C GLN A 121 -15.59 -21.26 20.04
N TYR A 122 -15.07 -22.43 19.64
CA TYR A 122 -15.43 -23.71 20.26
C TYR A 122 -15.00 -23.77 21.74
N ILE A 123 -13.91 -23.09 22.10
CA ILE A 123 -13.35 -23.08 23.45
C ILE A 123 -13.90 -21.91 24.27
N TYR A 124 -14.01 -20.72 23.66
CA TYR A 124 -14.34 -19.48 24.38
C TYR A 124 -15.74 -18.92 24.10
N GLY A 125 -16.58 -19.68 23.39
CA GLY A 125 -17.86 -19.25 22.88
C GLY A 125 -17.75 -18.30 21.68
N PHE A 126 -18.82 -18.23 20.88
CA PHE A 126 -18.92 -17.24 19.81
C PHE A 126 -19.12 -15.83 20.41
N ARG A 127 -18.38 -14.86 19.88
CA ARG A 127 -18.50 -13.45 20.26
C ARG A 127 -18.99 -12.66 19.04
N PRO A 128 -20.20 -12.08 19.09
CA PRO A 128 -20.66 -11.18 18.04
C PRO A 128 -19.66 -10.05 17.83
N VAL A 129 -19.30 -9.78 16.58
CA VAL A 129 -18.36 -8.72 16.22
C VAL A 129 -19.11 -7.66 15.44
N THR A 130 -19.11 -6.43 15.94
CA THR A 130 -19.56 -5.28 15.13
C THR A 130 -18.62 -5.12 13.94
N PRO A 131 -19.12 -5.12 12.69
CA PRO A 131 -18.28 -4.97 11.50
C PRO A 131 -17.44 -3.67 11.58
N PRO A 132 -16.10 -3.77 11.60
CA PRO A 132 -15.25 -2.59 11.80
C PRO A 132 -15.11 -1.74 10.54
N VAL A 133 -15.20 -2.32 9.33
CA VAL A 133 -15.09 -1.57 8.08
C VAL A 133 -16.46 -1.04 7.68
N LYS A 134 -16.63 0.27 7.82
CA LYS A 134 -17.91 0.97 7.56
C LYS A 134 -18.07 1.32 6.09
N THR A 135 -17.02 1.87 5.47
CA THR A 135 -17.04 2.24 4.05
C THR A 135 -15.74 1.86 3.35
N ILE A 136 -15.87 1.53 2.06
CA ILE A 136 -14.75 1.44 1.12
C ILE A 136 -15.16 2.20 -0.13
N GLU A 137 -14.35 3.17 -0.53
CA GLU A 137 -14.65 4.04 -1.67
C GLU A 137 -13.42 4.26 -2.54
N ALA A 138 -13.62 4.25 -3.85
CA ALA A 138 -12.61 4.72 -4.80
C ALA A 138 -12.66 6.24 -4.92
N ARG A 139 -11.49 6.88 -4.93
CA ARG A 139 -11.35 8.34 -5.03
C ARG A 139 -10.32 8.69 -6.09
N SER A 140 -10.62 9.71 -6.90
CA SER A 140 -9.68 10.25 -7.89
C SER A 140 -8.46 10.87 -7.21
N ALA A 141 -7.27 10.63 -7.78
CA ALA A 141 -6.00 11.12 -7.24
C ALA A 141 -5.76 12.63 -7.47
N ASN A 142 -6.44 13.26 -8.45
CA ASN A 142 -6.09 14.60 -8.92
C ASN A 142 -6.29 15.69 -7.85
N GLU A 143 -7.20 15.46 -6.90
CA GLU A 143 -7.59 16.44 -5.88
C GLU A 143 -7.34 15.94 -4.45
N ARG A 144 -6.76 14.75 -4.27
CA ARG A 144 -6.64 14.11 -2.96
C ARG A 144 -5.19 14.05 -2.50
N ARG A 145 -4.83 14.93 -1.56
CA ARG A 145 -3.46 15.05 -1.04
C ARG A 145 -2.93 13.76 -0.42
N LEU A 146 -3.76 12.97 0.26
CA LEU A 146 -3.32 11.69 0.85
C LEU A 146 -2.93 10.65 -0.22
N ILE A 147 -3.66 10.57 -1.33
CA ILE A 147 -3.31 9.67 -2.44
C ILE A 147 -2.02 10.15 -3.12
N GLN A 148 -1.88 11.47 -3.32
CA GLN A 148 -0.67 12.06 -3.90
C GLN A 148 0.56 11.85 -3.01
N LEU A 149 0.38 11.96 -1.69
CA LEU A 149 1.42 11.66 -0.71
C LEU A 149 1.81 10.18 -0.78
N ALA A 150 0.85 9.26 -0.80
CA ALA A 150 1.13 7.83 -0.95
C ALA A 150 1.89 7.53 -2.26
N ASP A 151 1.54 8.18 -3.37
CA ASP A 151 2.25 8.06 -4.65
C ASP A 151 3.71 8.56 -4.55
N ILE A 152 3.95 9.69 -3.90
CA ILE A 152 5.30 10.24 -3.68
C ILE A 152 6.13 9.30 -2.80
N LEU A 153 5.59 8.85 -1.66
CA LEU A 153 6.32 7.99 -0.72
C LEU A 153 6.62 6.62 -1.36
N THR A 154 5.62 5.97 -1.95
CA THR A 154 5.82 4.68 -2.66
C THR A 154 6.78 4.82 -3.84
N GLY A 155 6.65 5.90 -4.63
CA GLY A 155 7.55 6.16 -5.75
C GLY A 155 9.00 6.39 -5.31
N SER A 156 9.22 7.08 -4.18
CA SER A 156 10.56 7.29 -3.61
C SER A 156 11.20 6.00 -3.11
N VAL A 157 10.41 5.09 -2.51
CA VAL A 157 10.89 3.76 -2.13
C VAL A 157 11.26 2.96 -3.38
N GLY A 158 10.35 2.90 -4.37
CA GLY A 158 10.59 2.20 -5.62
C GLY A 158 11.80 2.74 -6.40
N PHE A 159 12.09 4.04 -6.30
CA PHE A 159 13.27 4.66 -6.92
C PHE A 159 14.60 4.07 -6.42
N TYR A 160 14.71 3.76 -5.13
CA TYR A 160 15.88 3.08 -4.58
C TYR A 160 15.86 1.58 -4.91
N TRP A 161 14.74 0.91 -4.68
CA TRP A 161 14.62 -0.55 -4.91
C TRP A 161 14.81 -0.97 -6.36
N ASN A 162 14.39 -0.15 -7.32
CA ASN A 162 14.60 -0.38 -8.76
C ASN A 162 15.93 0.19 -9.28
N LYS A 163 16.83 0.65 -8.39
CA LYS A 163 18.14 1.24 -8.76
C LYS A 163 18.03 2.41 -9.75
N GLU A 164 16.93 3.15 -9.73
CA GLU A 164 16.72 4.29 -10.63
C GLU A 164 17.69 5.46 -10.32
N HIS A 165 18.17 5.54 -9.08
CA HIS A 165 19.09 6.57 -8.61
C HIS A 165 20.50 6.49 -9.22
N ILE A 166 20.90 5.35 -9.77
CA ILE A 166 22.20 5.16 -10.42
C ILE A 166 22.11 5.17 -11.95
N LYS A 167 20.91 5.34 -12.52
CA LYS A 167 20.74 5.38 -13.97
C LYS A 167 21.24 6.70 -14.54
N GLU A 168 21.77 6.65 -15.75
CA GLU A 168 22.15 7.84 -16.50
C GLU A 168 20.94 8.76 -16.74
N GLY A 169 21.16 10.08 -16.70
CA GLY A 169 20.10 11.07 -16.90
C GLY A 169 19.07 11.16 -15.77
N VAL A 170 19.35 10.57 -14.60
CA VAL A 170 18.48 10.69 -13.43
C VAL A 170 18.29 12.15 -13.03
N ARG A 171 17.04 12.54 -12.79
CA ARG A 171 16.68 13.93 -12.46
C ARG A 171 17.15 14.29 -11.04
N PRO A 172 17.97 15.35 -10.86
CA PRO A 172 18.46 15.78 -9.54
C PRO A 172 17.35 15.99 -8.50
N GLY A 173 16.20 16.53 -8.91
CA GLY A 173 15.06 16.73 -8.01
C GLY A 173 14.49 15.44 -7.42
N LYS A 174 14.53 14.31 -8.17
CA LYS A 174 14.12 13.00 -7.63
C LYS A 174 15.12 12.46 -6.61
N ILE A 175 16.42 12.57 -6.90
CA ILE A 175 17.49 12.18 -5.97
C ILE A 175 17.32 12.95 -4.67
N SER A 176 17.23 14.27 -4.77
CA SER A 176 17.11 15.17 -3.63
C SER A 176 15.86 14.89 -2.79
N LEU A 177 14.69 14.70 -3.41
CA LEU A 177 13.45 14.41 -2.68
C LEU A 177 13.51 13.03 -2.00
N ALA A 178 14.06 12.00 -2.65
CA ALA A 178 14.18 10.67 -2.08
C ALA A 178 15.17 10.63 -0.90
N GLN A 179 16.32 11.31 -1.04
CA GLN A 179 17.29 11.52 0.05
C GLN A 179 16.66 12.29 1.22
N TYR A 180 15.85 13.30 0.93
CA TYR A 180 15.13 14.05 1.96
C TYR A 180 14.14 13.17 2.74
N ILE A 181 13.40 12.30 2.05
CA ILE A 181 12.51 11.34 2.72
C ILE A 181 13.33 10.34 3.55
N ALA A 182 14.45 9.84 3.03
CA ALA A 182 15.32 8.91 3.77
C ALA A 182 15.87 9.54 5.05
N SER A 183 16.33 10.79 5.00
CA SER A 183 16.86 11.50 6.18
C SER A 183 15.78 11.74 7.23
N LYS A 184 14.54 12.01 6.83
CA LYS A 184 13.39 12.11 7.75
C LYS A 184 13.07 10.80 8.47
N VAL A 185 13.40 9.65 7.88
CA VAL A 185 13.29 8.32 8.49
C VAL A 185 14.55 7.96 9.30
N GLY A 186 15.61 8.77 9.24
CA GLY A 186 16.89 8.47 9.90
C GLY A 186 17.71 7.41 9.17
N LYS A 187 17.60 7.34 7.84
CA LYS A 187 18.31 6.37 6.98
C LYS A 187 19.09 7.11 5.89
N HIS A 188 20.17 6.48 5.42
CA HIS A 188 20.97 7.00 4.31
C HIS A 188 20.19 6.95 2.98
N ASN A 189 19.39 5.91 2.77
CA ASN A 189 18.52 5.74 1.61
C ASN A 189 17.25 4.94 2.00
N LEU A 190 16.35 4.69 1.03
CA LEU A 190 15.13 3.90 1.24
C LEU A 190 15.27 2.43 0.82
N LEU A 191 16.50 1.93 0.67
CA LEU A 191 16.78 0.52 0.37
C LEU A 191 16.96 -0.27 1.67
N PHE A 192 15.86 -0.48 2.39
CA PHE A 192 15.83 -1.28 3.61
C PHE A 192 14.45 -1.91 3.80
N THR A 193 14.38 -2.89 4.70
CA THR A 193 13.11 -3.48 5.17
C THR A 193 12.88 -3.15 6.63
N THR A 194 11.63 -3.17 7.05
CA THR A 194 11.23 -2.91 8.44
C THR A 194 10.65 -4.14 9.11
N ASN A 195 10.86 -4.25 10.42
CA ASN A 195 10.15 -5.22 11.26
C ASN A 195 8.64 -4.93 11.30
N TRP A 196 7.85 -5.97 11.53
CA TRP A 196 6.38 -5.86 11.64
C TRP A 196 5.91 -4.89 12.72
N ASN A 197 6.68 -4.76 13.80
CA ASN A 197 6.35 -3.91 14.94
C ASN A 197 6.69 -2.43 14.73
N ASP A 198 7.45 -2.08 13.69
CA ASP A 198 7.58 -0.67 13.31
C ASP A 198 6.22 -0.20 12.81
N LYS A 199 5.70 0.87 13.39
CA LYS A 199 4.37 1.38 13.04
C LYS A 199 4.41 2.60 12.14
N ARG A 200 5.55 3.28 12.01
CA ARG A 200 5.61 4.65 11.49
C ARG A 200 5.81 4.70 9.98
N PHE A 201 6.85 4.07 9.47
CA PHE A 201 7.18 4.06 8.05
C PHE A 201 7.70 2.68 7.67
N ASN A 202 6.85 1.84 7.08
CA ASN A 202 7.22 0.46 6.78
C ASN A 202 7.51 0.22 5.31
N ILE A 203 8.57 -0.53 5.08
CA ILE A 203 8.90 -1.14 3.80
C ILE A 203 8.96 -2.65 4.05
N PHE A 204 7.99 -3.38 3.51
CA PHE A 204 7.94 -4.83 3.61
C PHE A 204 8.38 -5.45 2.30
N TYR A 205 9.30 -6.42 2.35
CA TYR A 205 9.66 -7.22 1.19
C TYR A 205 8.80 -8.49 1.16
N PHE A 206 8.03 -8.64 0.08
CA PHE A 206 7.17 -9.81 -0.12
C PHE A 206 7.95 -10.93 -0.80
N ASP A 207 8.68 -11.67 0.02
CA ASP A 207 9.48 -12.80 -0.43
C ASP A 207 8.61 -14.05 -0.65
N THR A 208 8.27 -14.32 -1.90
CA THR A 208 7.51 -15.52 -2.29
C THR A 208 8.39 -16.73 -2.54
N SER A 209 9.72 -16.60 -2.59
CA SER A 209 10.64 -17.73 -2.82
C SER A 209 10.52 -18.81 -1.73
N LYS A 210 10.17 -18.38 -0.50
CA LYS A 210 10.00 -19.26 0.66
C LYS A 210 8.63 -19.95 0.74
N SER A 211 7.72 -19.64 -0.19
CA SER A 211 6.43 -20.32 -0.28
C SER A 211 6.65 -21.81 -0.55
N SER A 212 5.95 -22.69 0.18
CA SER A 212 5.95 -24.14 -0.09
C SER A 212 5.56 -24.46 -1.54
N TYR A 213 4.86 -23.55 -2.22
CA TYR A 213 4.48 -23.68 -3.61
C TYR A 213 5.67 -23.57 -4.59
N ASN A 214 6.70 -22.78 -4.26
CA ASN A 214 7.90 -22.61 -5.10
C ASN A 214 8.95 -23.71 -4.87
N LYS A 215 8.73 -24.63 -3.92
CA LYS A 215 9.61 -25.78 -3.70
C LYS A 215 9.34 -26.94 -4.68
N ASN A 216 8.25 -26.86 -5.46
CA ASN A 216 7.81 -27.89 -6.39
C ASN A 216 7.88 -27.44 -7.87
N LYS A 217 8.63 -26.37 -8.16
CA LYS A 217 9.00 -25.92 -9.50
C LYS A 217 10.51 -26.00 -9.63
#